data_AF-A0A6I1W324-F1
#
_entry.id   AF-A0A6I1W324-F1
#
_cell.length_a   1.000
_cell.length_b   1.000
_cell.length_c   1.000
_cell.angle_alpha   90.00
_cell.angle_beta   90.00
_cell.angle_gamma   90.00
#
_symmetry.space_group_name_H-M   'P 1'
#
loop_
_entity.id
_entity.type
_entity.pdbx_description
1 polymer ?
#
loop_
_entity_poly.entity_id
_entity_poly.type
_entity_poly.pdbx_seq_one_letter_code
_entity_poly.pdbx_strand_id
1 'polypeptide(L)'
;DFWIQDQEYRDPETGEILNRVALNEELEKIEKPAGISNPKDFRNEIVNFVLRARANNNGKNPTWLSYEKLRVVIEKKMFSNT
;
A
#
# COMPACT_ATOMS: atom_id res chain seq x y z
N ASP A 1 7.25 -6.49 -2.27
CA ASP A 1 8.51 -6.78 -2.99
C ASP A 1 8.45 -6.24 -4.40
N PHE A 2 7.55 -6.73 -5.25
CA PHE A 2 7.34 -6.23 -6.63
C PHE A 2 7.19 -4.70 -6.76
N TRP A 3 6.52 -4.06 -5.80
CA TRP A 3 6.42 -2.59 -5.75
C TRP A 3 7.76 -1.86 -5.64
N ILE A 4 8.67 -2.40 -4.82
CA ILE A 4 10.03 -1.88 -4.60
C ILE A 4 10.95 -2.30 -5.77
N GLN A 5 10.71 -3.47 -6.35
CA GLN A 5 11.46 -4.01 -7.50
C GLN A 5 11.04 -3.40 -8.83
N ASP A 6 10.10 -2.46 -8.84
CA ASP A 6 9.58 -1.79 -10.04
C ASP A 6 9.01 -2.79 -11.08
N GLN A 7 8.51 -3.93 -10.61
CA GLN A 7 7.95 -4.98 -11.46
C GLN A 7 6.43 -4.86 -11.55
N GLU A 8 5.91 -5.09 -12.75
CA GLU A 8 4.49 -5.21 -12.98
C GLU A 8 3.96 -6.50 -12.34
N TYR A 9 2.82 -6.41 -11.67
CA TYR A 9 2.16 -7.59 -11.14
C TYR A 9 1.23 -8.15 -12.22
N ARG A 10 1.49 -9.39 -12.63
CA ARG A 10 0.56 -10.17 -13.43
C ARG A 10 -0.20 -11.10 -12.51
N ASP A 11 -1.51 -10.98 -12.51
CA ASP A 11 -2.36 -11.89 -11.76
C ASP A 11 -2.28 -13.30 -12.38
N PRO A 12 -1.93 -14.34 -11.60
CA PRO A 12 -1.76 -15.69 -12.11
C PRO A 12 -3.09 -16.38 -12.44
N GLU A 13 -4.22 -15.89 -11.94
CA GLU A 13 -5.53 -16.49 -12.13
C GLU A 13 -6.29 -15.85 -13.30
N THR A 14 -6.21 -14.52 -13.46
CA THR A 14 -6.92 -13.79 -14.52
C THR A 14 -6.01 -13.43 -15.71
N GLY A 15 -4.69 -13.46 -15.53
CA GLY A 15 -3.73 -12.99 -16.52
C GLY A 15 -3.69 -11.47 -16.68
N GLU A 16 -4.47 -10.74 -15.89
CA GLU A 16 -4.49 -9.28 -15.91
C GLU A 16 -3.14 -8.73 -15.47
N ILE A 17 -2.64 -7.77 -16.25
CA ILE A 17 -1.44 -7.02 -15.92
C ILE A 17 -1.90 -5.75 -15.22
N LEU A 18 -1.62 -5.66 -13.92
CA LEU A 18 -1.86 -4.42 -13.20
C LEU A 18 -0.75 -3.43 -13.57
N ASN A 19 -1.10 -2.51 -14.48
CA ASN A 19 -0.20 -1.45 -14.91
C ASN A 19 0.14 -0.55 -13.71
N ARG A 20 1.43 -0.51 -13.35
CA ARG A 20 1.90 0.23 -12.19
C ARG A 20 1.67 1.74 -12.30
N VAL A 21 1.71 2.31 -13.50
CA VAL A 21 1.42 3.74 -13.72
C VAL A 21 -0.03 4.03 -13.37
N ALA A 22 -0.96 3.22 -13.88
CA ALA A 22 -2.38 3.38 -13.56
C ALA A 22 -2.63 3.21 -12.05
N LEU A 23 -2.02 2.20 -11.42
CA LEU A 23 -2.10 2.03 -9.96
C LEU A 23 -1.52 3.22 -9.20
N ASN A 24 -0.39 3.78 -9.66
CA ASN A 24 0.23 4.94 -9.04
C ASN A 24 -0.72 6.14 -9.06
N GLU A 25 -1.34 6.41 -10.20
CA GLU A 25 -2.28 7.53 -10.39
C GLU A 25 -3.50 7.39 -9.48
N GLU A 26 -4.10 6.20 -9.42
CA GLU A 26 -5.25 5.94 -8.55
C GLU A 26 -4.91 6.09 -7.06
N LEU A 27 -3.78 5.53 -6.64
CA LEU A 27 -3.32 5.64 -5.26
C LEU A 27 -2.98 7.11 -4.89
N GLU A 28 -2.40 7.88 -5.80
CA GLU A 28 -2.07 9.30 -5.54
C GLU A 28 -3.31 10.15 -5.32
N LYS A 29 -4.42 9.86 -6.02
CA LYS A 29 -5.72 10.52 -5.81
C LYS A 29 -6.27 10.29 -4.39
N ILE A 30 -5.84 9.22 -3.72
CA ILE A 30 -6.26 8.88 -2.36
C ILE A 30 -5.27 9.45 -1.33
N GLU A 31 -3.97 9.28 -1.56
CA GLU A 31 -2.92 9.61 -0.59
C GLU A 31 -2.70 11.13 -0.44
N LYS A 32 -2.75 11.89 -1.54
CA LYS A 32 -2.62 13.37 -1.51
C LYS A 32 -3.67 14.02 -0.59
N PRO A 33 -4.99 13.77 -0.77
CA PRO A 33 -5.99 14.34 0.14
C PRO A 33 -5.96 13.74 1.56
N ALA A 34 -5.31 12.59 1.77
CA ALA A 34 -5.07 12.07 3.13
C ALA A 34 -3.95 12.85 3.87
N GLY A 35 -3.22 13.73 3.17
CA GLY A 35 -2.12 14.53 3.71
C GLY A 35 -0.75 13.89 3.52
N ILE A 36 -0.60 12.91 2.62
CA ILE A 36 0.68 12.30 2.30
C ILE A 36 1.41 13.16 1.27
N SER A 37 2.44 13.88 1.73
CA SER A 37 3.24 14.77 0.87
C SER A 37 4.15 14.03 -0.11
N ASN A 38 4.58 12.80 0.23
CA ASN A 38 5.43 11.98 -0.62
C ASN A 38 4.86 10.55 -0.76
N PRO A 39 3.94 10.33 -1.72
CA PRO A 39 3.30 9.04 -1.98
C PRO A 39 4.28 7.88 -2.18
N LYS A 40 5.37 8.11 -2.92
CA LYS A 40 6.33 7.05 -3.25
C LYS A 40 7.05 6.54 -2.00
N ASP A 41 7.59 7.45 -1.20
CA ASP A 41 8.26 7.08 0.05
C ASP A 41 7.30 6.46 1.06
N PHE A 42 6.06 6.97 1.14
CA PHE A 42 5.02 6.37 1.97
C PHE A 42 4.73 4.91 1.59
N ARG A 43 4.51 4.63 0.30
CA ARG A 43 4.28 3.26 -0.21
C ARG A 43 5.49 2.36 0.05
N ASN A 44 6.70 2.86 -0.14
CA ASN A 44 7.92 2.12 0.18
C ASN A 44 8.04 1.81 1.68
N GLU A 45 7.71 2.76 2.55
CA GLU A 45 7.71 2.57 4.00
C GLU A 45 6.71 1.48 4.40
N ILE A 46 5.48 1.51 3.85
CA ILE A 46 4.44 0.50 4.07
C ILE A 46 4.94 -0.89 3.65
N VAL A 47 5.46 -1.03 2.42
CA VAL A 47 5.91 -2.34 1.91
C VAL A 47 7.04 -2.88 2.79
N ASN A 48 8.00 -2.04 3.18
CA ASN A 48 9.08 -2.43 4.08
C ASN A 48 8.57 -2.80 5.48
N PHE A 49 7.60 -2.06 6.02
CA PHE A 49 6.97 -2.39 7.29
C PHE A 49 6.30 -3.78 7.23
N VAL A 50 5.48 -4.03 6.21
CA VAL A 50 4.77 -5.31 6.06
C VAL A 50 5.74 -6.46 5.86
N LEU A 51 6.78 -6.29 5.03
CA LEU A 51 7.80 -7.33 4.81
C LEU A 51 8.54 -7.66 6.12
N ARG A 52 8.98 -6.64 6.87
CA ARG A 52 9.66 -6.84 8.16
C ARG A 52 8.74 -7.49 9.20
N ALA A 53 7.52 -6.99 9.35
CA ALA A 53 6.56 -7.52 10.31
C ALA A 53 6.17 -8.97 9.96
N ARG A 54 6.02 -9.29 8.68
CA ARG A 54 5.75 -10.65 8.20
C ARG A 54 6.92 -11.60 8.49
N ALA A 55 8.15 -11.17 8.24
CA ALA A 55 9.34 -11.95 8.57
C ALA A 55 9.43 -12.23 10.08
N ASN A 56 9.13 -11.23 10.91
CA ASN A 56 9.14 -11.36 12.37
C ASN A 56 7.96 -12.17 12.93
N ASN A 57 6.85 -12.29 12.19
CA ASN A 57 5.63 -12.96 12.63
C ASN A 57 5.43 -14.32 11.94
N ASN A 58 6.51 -15.09 11.74
CA ASN A 58 6.45 -16.44 11.16
C ASN A 58 5.70 -16.48 9.81
N GLY A 59 5.90 -15.47 8.96
CA GLY A 59 5.26 -15.40 7.65
C GLY A 59 3.82 -14.87 7.67
N LYS A 60 3.24 -14.56 8.83
CA LYS A 60 1.90 -13.98 8.95
C LYS A 60 1.93 -12.47 8.75
N ASN A 61 1.00 -11.97 7.94
CA ASN A 61 0.88 -10.53 7.72
C ASN A 61 0.51 -9.80 9.03
N PRO A 62 1.04 -8.60 9.28
CA PRO A 62 0.64 -7.79 10.43
C PRO A 62 -0.82 -7.37 10.31
N THR A 63 -1.48 -7.16 11.45
CA THR A 63 -2.78 -6.49 11.46
C THR A 63 -2.64 -5.07 10.91
N TRP A 64 -3.56 -4.64 10.07
CA TRP A 64 -3.55 -3.29 9.49
C TRP A 64 -3.62 -2.19 10.58
N LEU A 65 -4.17 -2.51 11.76
CA LEU A 65 -4.22 -1.63 12.93
C LEU A 65 -2.86 -1.36 13.56
N SER A 66 -1.85 -2.18 13.28
CA SER A 66 -0.52 -2.08 13.91
C SER A 66 0.32 -0.92 13.37
N TYR A 67 -0.11 -0.29 12.27
CA TYR A 67 0.63 0.78 11.63
C TYR A 67 -0.23 2.04 11.53
N GLU A 68 0.07 2.99 12.41
CA GLU A 68 -0.67 4.22 12.62
C GLU A 68 -0.85 5.04 11.33
N LYS A 69 0.21 5.17 10.51
CA LYS A 69 0.13 5.96 9.28
C LYS A 69 -0.84 5.35 8.26
N LEU A 70 -0.91 4.02 8.13
CA LEU A 70 -1.91 3.36 7.28
C LEU A 70 -3.32 3.51 7.86
N ARG A 71 -3.45 3.36 9.18
CA ARG A 71 -4.73 3.56 9.87
C ARG A 71 -5.31 4.95 9.58
N VAL A 72 -4.50 6.01 9.69
CA VAL A 72 -4.94 7.39 9.42
C VAL A 72 -5.46 7.56 7.98
N VAL A 73 -4.80 6.95 7.00
CA VAL A 73 -5.25 7.01 5.58
C VAL A 73 -6.59 6.31 5.40
N ILE A 74 -6.74 5.11 5.98
CA ILE A 74 -7.98 4.33 5.91
C ILE A 74 -9.10 5.07 6.64
N GLU A 75 -8.86 5.61 7.84
CA GLU A 75 -9.85 6.37 8.61
C GLU A 75 -10.34 7.61 7.85
N LYS A 76 -9.42 8.35 7.23
CA LYS A 76 -9.75 9.51 6.40
C LYS A 76 -10.50 9.17 5.10
N LYS A 77 -10.52 7.91 4.66
CA LYS A 77 -11.02 7.53 3.33
C LYS A 77 -12.19 6.57 3.34
N MET A 78 -12.13 5.53 4.15
CA MET A 78 -13.21 4.54 4.25
C MET A 78 -14.32 5.00 5.19
N PHE A 79 -14.01 5.83 6.19
CA PHE A 79 -14.96 6.18 7.26
C PHE A 79 -15.32 7.67 7.32
N SER A 80 -14.64 8.55 6.58
CA SER A 80 -14.95 10.00 6.54
C SER A 80 -16.11 10.39 5.63
N ASN A 81 -16.81 9.42 5.03
CA ASN A 81 -18.04 9.63 4.27
C ASN A 81 -19.31 9.33 5.09
N THR A 82 -19.24 9.43 6.43
CA THR A 82 -20.44 9.47 7.31
C THR A 82 -20.61 10.87 7.88
#